data_AF-A0A2V7QC27-F1
#
_entry.id   AF-A0A2V7QC27-F1
#
_cell.length_a   1.000
_cell.length_b   1.000
_cell.length_c   1.000
_cell.angle_alpha   90.00
_cell.angle_beta   90.00
_cell.angle_gamma   90.00
#
_symmetry.space_group_name_H-M   'P 1'
#
loop_
_entity.id
_entity.type
_entity.pdbx_description
1 polymer ?
#
loop_
_entity_poly.entity_id
_entity_poly.type
_entity_poly.pdbx_seq_one_letter_code
_entity_poly.pdbx_strand_id
1 'polypeptide(L)'
;MMAEWRGEVPTLDLLNRLVAEALPLGLRSGPVEPFFQRDIYYDSADWTLRRRGVSCRFRTRVDDRRILTLRTIGRWEGGVPLVLPQTFEAEVPELEGAQALAGTSDPARRLRALIEPGLLMPRIQLETERRLRSRS
;
A
#
# COMPACT_ATOMS: atom_id res chain seq x y z
N MET A 1 1.58 -15.22 9.22
CA MET A 1 1.89 -14.18 8.20
C MET A 1 2.82 -14.83 7.19
N MET A 2 2.41 -14.98 5.93
CA MET A 2 3.29 -15.56 4.89
C MET A 2 4.39 -14.54 4.57
N ALA A 3 5.63 -14.99 4.48
CA ALA A 3 6.74 -14.13 4.07
C ALA A 3 6.48 -13.64 2.64
N GLU A 4 6.38 -12.32 2.46
CA GLU A 4 6.17 -11.69 1.17
C GLU A 4 7.50 -11.15 0.65
N TRP A 5 7.94 -11.62 -0.51
CA TRP A 5 9.08 -11.05 -1.22
C TRP A 5 8.60 -10.03 -2.26
N ARG A 6 9.30 -8.91 -2.36
CA ARG A 6 9.05 -7.87 -3.35
C ARG A 6 10.37 -7.54 -4.05
N GLY A 7 10.34 -7.45 -5.37
CA GLY A 7 11.46 -7.01 -6.19
C GLY A 7 10.98 -6.05 -7.27
N GLU A 8 11.82 -5.07 -7.59
CA GLU A 8 11.58 -4.17 -8.71
C GLU A 8 11.93 -4.88 -10.02
N VAL A 9 11.07 -4.69 -11.03
CA VAL A 9 11.32 -5.18 -12.38
C VAL A 9 11.69 -3.96 -13.23
N PRO A 10 12.91 -3.89 -13.79
CA PRO A 10 13.45 -2.67 -14.39
C PRO A 10 12.75 -2.24 -15.70
N THR A 11 12.05 -3.16 -16.39
CA THR A 11 11.38 -2.85 -17.66
C THR A 11 10.04 -3.55 -17.79
N LEU A 12 9.15 -2.94 -18.58
CA LEU A 12 7.85 -3.52 -18.91
C LEU A 12 7.99 -4.84 -19.68
N ASP A 13 8.95 -4.94 -20.60
CA ASP A 13 9.19 -6.18 -21.37
C ASP A 13 9.62 -7.34 -20.48
N LEU A 14 10.47 -7.08 -19.49
CA LEU A 14 10.85 -8.11 -18.52
C LEU A 14 9.66 -8.49 -17.63
N LEU A 15 8.83 -7.53 -17.21
CA LEU A 15 7.61 -7.83 -16.45
C LEU A 15 6.65 -8.70 -17.26
N ASN A 16 6.43 -8.38 -18.54
CA ASN A 16 5.55 -9.14 -19.42
C ASN A 16 6.07 -10.56 -19.64
N ARG A 17 7.39 -10.74 -19.84
CA ARG A 17 8.01 -12.07 -19.90
C ARG A 17 7.84 -12.84 -18.60
N LEU A 18 8.15 -12.23 -17.46
CA LEU A 18 7.98 -12.85 -16.16
C LEU A 18 6.55 -13.34 -15.96
N VAL A 19 5.54 -12.56 -16.37
CA VAL A 19 4.12 -12.92 -16.27
C VAL A 19 3.75 -14.11 -17.15
N ALA A 20 4.24 -14.17 -18.39
CA ALA A 20 3.84 -15.19 -19.37
C ALA A 20 4.61 -16.51 -19.24
N GLU A 21 5.86 -16.47 -18.80
CA GLU A 21 6.71 -17.66 -18.70
C GLU A 21 6.28 -18.58 -17.55
N ALA A 22 6.58 -19.88 -17.71
CA ALA A 22 6.39 -20.88 -16.68
C ALA A 22 7.17 -20.51 -15.41
N LEU A 23 6.61 -20.82 -14.25
CA LEU A 23 7.32 -20.58 -13.00
C LEU A 23 8.58 -21.44 -12.93
N PRO A 24 9.67 -20.91 -12.36
CA PRO A 24 10.92 -21.65 -12.24
C PRO A 24 10.73 -22.90 -11.36
N LEU A 25 11.66 -23.84 -11.49
CA LEU A 25 11.71 -25.07 -10.68
C LEU A 25 10.47 -25.98 -10.81
N GLY A 26 9.74 -25.88 -11.92
CA GLY A 26 8.55 -26.71 -12.17
C GLY A 26 7.36 -26.39 -11.29
N LEU A 27 7.34 -25.21 -10.64
CA LEU A 27 6.20 -24.76 -9.85
C LEU A 27 4.97 -24.59 -10.74
N ARG A 28 3.81 -25.01 -10.21
CA ARG A 28 2.52 -24.85 -10.89
C ARG A 28 1.78 -23.64 -10.34
N SER A 29 1.07 -22.94 -11.22
CA SER A 29 0.16 -21.86 -10.86
C SER A 29 -1.12 -21.96 -11.65
N GLY A 30 -2.18 -21.36 -11.12
CA GLY A 30 -3.37 -21.05 -11.88
C GLY A 30 -3.10 -20.04 -13.02
N PRO A 31 -4.14 -19.71 -13.79
CA PRO A 31 -4.04 -18.71 -14.85
C PRO A 31 -3.64 -17.33 -14.29
N VAL A 32 -3.08 -16.49 -15.16
CA VAL A 32 -2.83 -15.09 -14.84
C VAL A 32 -4.14 -14.33 -14.89
N GLU A 33 -4.50 -13.66 -13.80
CA GLU A 33 -5.72 -12.86 -13.70
C GLU A 33 -5.39 -11.37 -13.51
N PRO A 34 -6.05 -10.47 -14.25
CA PRO A 34 -5.94 -9.05 -13.99
C PRO A 34 -6.65 -8.70 -12.67
N PHE A 35 -6.05 -7.79 -11.90
CA PHE A 35 -6.60 -7.30 -10.65
C PHE A 35 -6.39 -5.79 -10.58
N PHE A 36 -7.48 -5.05 -10.49
CA PHE A 36 -7.43 -3.59 -10.44
C PHE A 36 -7.56 -3.09 -9.00
N GLN A 37 -6.90 -1.99 -8.73
CA GLN A 37 -7.02 -1.25 -7.48
C GLN A 37 -6.83 0.23 -7.73
N ARG A 38 -7.51 1.04 -6.93
CA ARG A 38 -7.33 2.49 -6.88
C ARG A 38 -6.70 2.85 -5.56
N ASP A 39 -5.61 3.58 -5.61
CA ASP A 39 -4.89 4.09 -4.45
C ASP A 39 -4.99 5.62 -4.39
N ILE A 40 -5.40 6.16 -3.25
CA ILE A 40 -5.37 7.59 -2.95
C ILE A 40 -4.41 7.81 -1.79
N TYR A 41 -3.39 8.63 -2.01
CA TYR A 41 -2.44 9.04 -0.99
C TYR A 41 -2.82 10.39 -0.42
N TYR A 42 -2.83 10.47 0.90
CA TYR A 42 -3.21 11.66 1.66
C TYR A 42 -2.00 12.26 2.36
N ASP A 43 -1.93 13.59 2.33
CA ASP A 43 -1.02 14.40 3.14
C ASP A 43 -1.68 15.76 3.36
N SER A 44 -1.12 16.58 4.26
CA SER A 44 -1.51 17.97 4.40
C SER A 44 -0.96 18.83 3.27
N ALA A 45 -1.47 20.06 3.14
CA ALA A 45 -1.00 21.02 2.13
C ALA A 45 0.51 21.26 2.21
N ASP A 46 1.09 21.20 3.41
CA ASP A 46 2.50 21.41 3.71
C ASP A 46 3.31 20.10 3.85
N TRP A 47 2.76 18.97 3.38
CA TRP A 47 3.43 17.67 3.36
C TRP A 47 3.94 17.22 4.74
N THR A 48 3.14 17.44 5.78
CA THR A 48 3.54 17.15 7.17
C THR A 48 3.79 15.65 7.38
N LEU A 49 2.98 14.76 6.82
CA LEU A 49 3.20 13.32 6.96
C LEU A 49 4.51 12.91 6.29
N ARG A 50 4.73 13.34 5.03
CA ARG A 50 5.97 13.04 4.31
C ARG A 50 7.20 13.55 5.03
N ARG A 51 7.19 14.78 5.56
CA ARG A 51 8.32 15.34 6.34
C ARG A 51 8.60 14.55 7.61
N ARG A 52 7.58 13.93 8.20
CA ARG A 52 7.71 13.02 9.35
C ARG A 52 8.02 11.58 8.94
N GLY A 53 8.25 11.32 7.64
CA GLY A 53 8.53 9.99 7.15
C GLY A 53 7.33 9.05 7.23
N VAL A 54 6.12 9.59 7.11
CA VAL A 54 4.87 8.82 7.16
C VAL A 54 4.16 8.93 5.82
N SER A 55 3.54 7.84 5.39
CA SER A 55 2.63 7.82 4.24
C SER A 55 1.29 7.26 4.67
N CYS A 56 0.22 7.87 4.18
CA CYS A 56 -1.15 7.44 4.41
C CYS A 56 -1.82 7.16 3.06
N ARG A 57 -2.41 5.97 2.92
CA ARG A 57 -3.04 5.50 1.69
C ARG A 57 -4.39 4.88 1.97
N PHE A 58 -5.40 5.29 1.21
CA PHE A 58 -6.66 4.59 1.10
C PHE A 58 -6.71 3.82 -0.22
N ARG A 59 -6.97 2.51 -0.15
CA ARG A 59 -7.07 1.64 -1.32
C ARG A 59 -8.48 1.13 -1.49
N THR A 60 -9.04 1.26 -2.68
CA THR A 60 -10.26 0.56 -3.11
C THR A 60 -9.87 -0.55 -4.08
N ARG A 61 -10.29 -1.77 -3.78
CA ARG A 61 -10.10 -2.94 -4.66
C ARG A 61 -11.38 -3.24 -5.44
N VAL A 62 -11.28 -4.04 -6.51
CA VAL A 62 -12.44 -4.46 -7.32
C VAL A 62 -13.43 -5.38 -6.59
N ASP A 63 -13.02 -6.00 -5.49
CA ASP A 63 -13.87 -6.82 -4.62
C ASP A 63 -14.57 -5.98 -3.53
N ASP A 64 -14.69 -4.66 -3.75
CA ASP A 64 -15.24 -3.65 -2.83
C ASP A 64 -14.55 -3.55 -1.47
N ARG A 65 -13.44 -4.27 -1.26
CA ARG A 65 -12.62 -4.11 -0.06
C ARG A 65 -11.90 -2.78 -0.08
N ARG A 66 -11.99 -2.09 1.04
CA ARG A 66 -11.36 -0.80 1.27
C ARG A 66 -10.37 -0.92 2.39
N ILE A 67 -9.15 -0.47 2.14
CA ILE A 67 -8.03 -0.69 3.04
C ILE A 67 -7.38 0.65 3.33
N LEU A 68 -7.31 0.99 4.61
CA LEU A 68 -6.53 2.13 5.09
C LEU A 68 -5.16 1.62 5.54
N THR A 69 -4.11 2.21 4.99
CA THR A 69 -2.72 1.88 5.31
C THR A 69 -1.99 3.12 5.81
N LEU A 70 -1.35 3.01 6.98
CA LEU A 70 -0.39 3.98 7.50
C LEU A 70 0.99 3.30 7.55
N ARG A 71 1.98 3.89 6.88
CA ARG A 71 3.34 3.34 6.85
C ARG A 71 4.34 4.40 7.29
N THR A 72 5.22 4.02 8.21
CA THR A 72 6.37 4.83 8.63
C THR A 72 7.63 4.36 7.92
N ILE A 73 8.51 5.29 7.56
CA ILE A 73 9.88 4.97 7.19
C ILE A 73 10.66 4.70 8.47
N GLY A 74 11.56 3.73 8.41
CA GLY A 74 12.50 3.50 9.49
C GLY A 74 13.55 4.62 9.57
N ARG A 75 14.22 4.72 10.71
CA ARG A 75 15.39 5.60 10.91
C ARG A 75 16.64 4.74 11.08
N TRP A 76 17.71 5.12 10.39
CA TRP A 76 19.02 4.49 10.45
C TRP A 76 20.07 5.50 10.92
N GLU A 77 21.02 5.05 11.73
CA GLU A 77 22.18 5.82 12.16
C GLU A 77 23.42 4.92 12.14
N GLY A 78 24.50 5.36 11.49
CA GLY A 78 25.71 4.54 11.36
C GLY A 78 25.53 3.19 10.67
N GLY A 79 24.50 3.01 9.84
CA GLY A 79 24.18 1.73 9.21
C GLY A 79 23.40 0.74 10.09
N VAL A 80 22.98 1.15 11.29
CA VAL A 80 22.18 0.35 12.23
C VAL A 80 20.74 0.90 12.28
N PRO A 81 19.71 0.04 12.27
CA PRO A 81 18.33 0.51 12.35
C PRO A 81 18.01 0.94 13.79
N LEU A 82 17.69 2.21 13.98
CA LEU A 82 17.17 2.74 15.25
C LEU A 82 15.67 2.50 15.38
N VAL A 83 14.95 2.67 14.27
CA VAL A 83 13.51 2.42 14.18
C VAL A 83 13.26 1.67 12.88
N LEU A 84 12.65 0.49 12.96
CA LEU A 84 12.28 -0.26 11.77
C LEU A 84 11.06 0.38 11.10
N PRO A 85 10.95 0.35 9.75
CA PRO A 85 9.73 0.74 9.07
C PRO A 85 8.55 -0.09 9.59
N GLN A 86 7.43 0.55 9.90
CA GLN A 86 6.22 -0.14 10.35
C GLN A 86 5.08 0.11 9.37
N THR A 87 4.22 -0.88 9.22
CA THR A 87 3.01 -0.79 8.41
C THR A 87 1.82 -1.18 9.27
N PHE A 88 0.85 -0.29 9.36
CA PHE A 88 -0.43 -0.52 10.02
C PHE A 88 -1.51 -0.50 8.96
N GLU A 89 -2.29 -1.57 8.90
CA GLU A 89 -3.29 -1.76 7.87
C GLU A 89 -4.58 -2.29 8.50
N ALA A 90 -5.71 -1.78 8.02
CA ALA A 90 -7.02 -2.29 8.36
C ALA A 90 -7.94 -2.23 7.15
N GLU A 91 -8.79 -3.24 7.00
CA GLU A 91 -9.99 -3.13 6.17
C GLU A 91 -10.98 -2.20 6.87
N VAL A 92 -11.62 -1.32 6.10
CA VAL A 92 -12.45 -0.24 6.63
C VAL A 92 -13.81 -0.21 5.92
N PRO A 93 -14.93 -0.01 6.65
CA PRO A 93 -16.26 0.00 6.08
C PRO A 93 -16.63 1.33 5.39
N GLU A 94 -15.84 2.39 5.58
CA GLU A 94 -16.09 3.71 4.98
C GLU A 94 -15.86 3.69 3.46
N LEU A 95 -16.73 4.37 2.72
CA LEU A 95 -16.66 4.41 1.25
C LEU A 95 -15.59 5.38 0.76
N GLU A 96 -15.44 6.50 1.47
CA GLU A 96 -14.54 7.58 1.11
C GLU A 96 -13.32 7.64 2.02
N GLY A 97 -12.16 7.94 1.43
CA GLY A 97 -10.91 8.01 2.18
C GLY A 97 -10.98 9.03 3.33
N ALA A 98 -11.58 10.19 3.12
CA ALA A 98 -11.73 11.22 4.17
C ALA A 98 -12.48 10.69 5.42
N GLN A 99 -13.51 9.85 5.22
CA GLN A 99 -14.25 9.22 6.30
C GLN A 99 -13.39 8.16 7.01
N ALA A 100 -12.69 7.32 6.23
CA ALA A 100 -11.79 6.30 6.79
C ALA A 100 -10.67 6.91 7.66
N LEU A 101 -10.12 8.07 7.25
CA LEU A 101 -9.07 8.79 8.01
C LEU A 101 -9.57 9.29 9.37
N ALA A 102 -10.83 9.74 9.43
CA ALA A 102 -11.49 10.19 10.66
C ALA A 102 -12.04 9.03 11.51
N GLY A 103 -12.01 7.79 11.00
CA GLY A 103 -12.61 6.63 11.63
C GLY A 103 -11.90 6.11 12.88
N THR A 104 -12.24 4.87 13.24
CA THR A 104 -11.81 4.23 14.50
C THR A 104 -10.84 3.07 14.31
N SER A 105 -10.48 2.74 13.06
CA SER A 105 -9.48 1.71 12.75
C SER A 105 -8.12 2.03 13.38
N ASP A 106 -7.28 1.00 13.58
CA ASP A 106 -5.94 1.19 14.13
C ASP A 106 -5.09 2.22 13.35
N PRO A 107 -4.99 2.16 12.00
CA PRO A 107 -4.28 3.19 11.24
C PRO A 107 -4.90 4.59 11.41
N ALA A 108 -6.23 4.73 11.50
CA ALA A 108 -6.89 6.02 11.71
C ALA A 108 -6.58 6.62 13.10
N ARG A 109 -6.60 5.80 14.17
CA ARG A 109 -6.21 6.25 15.52
C ARG A 109 -4.77 6.72 15.57
N ARG A 110 -3.86 5.98 14.94
CA ARG A 110 -2.43 6.35 14.86
C ARG A 110 -2.22 7.61 14.06
N LEU A 111 -2.93 7.77 12.95
CA LEU A 111 -2.90 8.98 12.13
C LEU A 111 -3.33 10.21 12.94
N ARG A 112 -4.40 10.10 13.75
CA ARG A 112 -4.87 11.18 14.63
C ARG A 112 -3.86 11.62 15.68
N ALA A 113 -2.96 10.73 16.10
CA ALA A 113 -1.85 11.10 16.98
C ALA A 113 -0.76 11.93 16.27
N LEU A 114 -0.77 11.96 14.94
CA LEU A 114 0.21 12.68 14.13
C LEU A 114 -0.34 14.00 13.58
N ILE A 115 -1.60 14.01 13.12
CA ILE A 115 -2.22 15.15 12.45
C ILE A 115 -3.74 15.09 12.58
N GLU A 116 -4.38 16.25 12.62
CA GLU A 116 -5.84 16.39 12.52
C GLU A 116 -6.32 15.88 11.14
N PRO A 117 -7.19 14.86 11.07
CA PRO A 117 -7.62 14.27 9.79
C PRO A 117 -8.26 15.28 8.83
N GLY A 118 -8.95 16.30 9.34
CA GLY A 118 -9.55 17.35 8.51
C GLY A 118 -8.54 18.20 7.71
N LEU A 119 -7.25 18.15 8.05
CA LEU A 119 -6.18 18.84 7.31
C LEU A 119 -5.63 18.02 6.14
N LEU A 120 -5.99 16.74 6.05
CA LEU A 120 -5.51 15.84 5.01
C LEU A 120 -6.33 16.00 3.74
N MET A 121 -5.62 16.06 2.62
CA MET A 121 -6.23 16.13 1.30
C MET A 121 -5.61 15.07 0.38
N PRO A 122 -6.35 14.60 -0.64
CA PRO A 122 -5.78 13.76 -1.69
C PRO A 122 -4.61 14.51 -2.35
N ARG A 123 -3.45 13.86 -2.42
CA ARG A 123 -2.25 14.41 -3.09
C ARG A 123 -1.95 13.68 -4.39
N ILE A 124 -2.16 12.37 -4.40
CA ILE A 124 -1.89 11.49 -5.53
C ILE A 124 -3.02 10.46 -5.60
N GLN A 125 -3.54 10.25 -6.80
CA GLN A 125 -4.50 9.19 -7.10
C GLN A 125 -3.95 8.34 -8.25
N LEU A 126 -3.94 7.04 -8.06
CA LEU A 126 -3.41 6.07 -9.01
C LEU A 126 -4.40 4.94 -9.19
N GLU A 127 -4.61 4.54 -10.44
CA GLU A 127 -5.24 3.28 -10.78
C GLU A 127 -4.14 2.32 -11.23
N THR A 128 -4.17 1.10 -10.72
CA THR A 128 -3.13 0.11 -10.98
C THR A 128 -3.77 -1.20 -11.41
N GLU A 129 -3.46 -1.63 -12.62
CA GLU A 129 -3.63 -3.01 -13.05
C GLU A 129 -2.48 -3.85 -12.48
N ARG A 130 -2.82 -4.95 -11.84
CA ARG A 130 -1.90 -5.98 -11.37
C ARG A 130 -2.22 -7.28 -12.09
N ARG A 131 -1.22 -8.14 -12.22
CA ARG A 131 -1.37 -9.50 -12.78
C ARG A 131 -1.04 -10.50 -11.70
N LEU A 132 -2.01 -11.32 -11.33
CA LEU A 132 -1.92 -12.27 -10.22
C LEU A 132 -1.87 -13.70 -10.76
N ARG A 133 -1.08 -14.56 -10.11
CA ARG A 133 -1.10 -16.01 -10.31
C ARG A 133 -1.44 -16.65 -8.96
N SER A 134 -2.52 -17.41 -8.92
CA SER A 134 -2.91 -18.18 -7.74
C SER A 134 -2.10 -19.47 -7.65
N ARG A 135 -1.93 -19.99 -6.43
CA ARG A 135 -1.38 -21.33 -6.26
C ARG A 135 -2.41 -22.34 -6.75
N SER A 136 -2.01 -23.22 -7.67
CA SER A 136 -2.79 -24.40 -8.07
C SER A 136 -2.63 -25.54 -7.07
#